data_AF-A0A553GPI1-F1
#
_entry.id   AF-A0A553GPI1-F1
#
_cell.length_a   1.000
_cell.length_b   1.000
_cell.length_c   1.000
_cell.angle_alpha   90.00
_cell.angle_beta   90.00
_cell.angle_gamma   90.00
#
_symmetry.space_group_name_H-M   'P 1'
#
loop_
_entity.id
_entity.type
_entity.pdbx_description
1 polymer ?
#
loop_
_entity_poly.entity_id
_entity_poly.type
_entity_poly.pdbx_seq_one_letter_code
_entity_poly.pdbx_strand_id
1 'polypeptide(L)'
;MVKKKIDIEYIVIWRNLNNVASAEEQSELRIWLDANDKHRLLYEHIKVRNEHDVVITEDQIEQRWLKLQHTLDKKPSIGIKRWLQYAAAIILPIAVAAGVFYLSDKSETKLEMAHQITPGSAKAVLHLSNGELLELDDENKLFIEDEHGNVIGVDSTNTLRYNANASMQASYNTINIPRGAEYQLVLSDGTKVWLNSESSLTYPVNFVGESREVLLTGEAFFDVTTNREKPFIVKTNKSSVKVFGTQFNVMSYADEAIEQTTLVEGSIAVLYNNQEVMVKPGQQANIQSSGAEMSIVEVDTQLYTDWKDGVFRFEEMTLKEVASKLSRWYNVDFYFANEDMKGRMITGAMKRSTDFELLMSLVEKSAEVEIVINENTVLVKGK
;
A
#
# COMPACT_ATOMS: atom_id res chain seq x y z
N MET A 1 -15.84 -19.92 56.75
CA MET A 1 -15.38 -18.52 56.71
C MET A 1 -16.53 -17.65 56.23
N VAL A 2 -17.01 -16.77 57.10
CA VAL A 2 -18.19 -15.93 56.89
C VAL A 2 -17.85 -14.85 55.88
N LYS A 3 -18.42 -14.88 54.67
CA LYS A 3 -18.43 -13.71 53.78
C LYS A 3 -19.36 -12.67 54.41
N LYS A 4 -18.80 -11.82 55.26
CA LYS A 4 -19.49 -10.65 55.80
C LYS A 4 -19.90 -9.80 54.59
N LYS A 5 -21.20 -9.61 54.40
CA LYS A 5 -21.75 -8.71 53.39
C LYS A 5 -21.37 -7.30 53.88
N ILE A 6 -20.30 -6.73 53.32
CA ILE A 6 -19.84 -5.39 53.69
C ILE A 6 -20.74 -4.43 52.93
N ASP A 7 -21.89 -4.11 53.52
CA ASP A 7 -22.65 -2.93 53.13
C ASP A 7 -22.01 -1.76 53.89
N ILE A 8 -21.37 -0.83 53.16
CA ILE A 8 -20.76 0.34 53.77
C ILE A 8 -21.83 1.40 54.02
N GLU A 9 -21.80 2.03 55.19
CA GLU A 9 -22.71 3.13 55.47
C GLU A 9 -22.33 4.36 54.64
N TYR A 10 -23.33 5.02 54.04
CA TYR A 10 -23.15 6.22 53.22
C TYR A 10 -22.37 7.33 53.95
N ILE A 11 -22.47 7.35 55.27
CA ILE A 11 -21.77 8.31 56.11
C ILE A 11 -20.25 8.18 56.03
N VAL A 12 -19.74 6.97 55.83
CA VAL A 12 -18.31 6.70 55.66
C VAL A 12 -17.82 7.28 54.33
N ILE A 13 -18.62 7.16 53.26
CA ILE A 13 -18.32 7.77 51.95
C ILE A 13 -18.32 9.29 52.08
N TRP A 14 -19.32 9.88 52.73
CA TRP A 14 -19.40 11.33 52.91
C TRP A 14 -18.26 11.87 53.77
N ARG A 15 -17.93 11.20 54.89
CA ARG A 15 -16.80 11.60 55.76
C ARG A 15 -15.47 11.52 55.03
N ASN A 16 -15.29 10.52 54.15
CA ASN A 16 -14.09 10.40 53.33
C ASN A 16 -13.97 11.56 52.33
N LEU A 17 -15.05 11.89 51.61
CA LEU A 17 -15.08 13.00 50.66
C LEU A 17 -14.85 14.37 51.31
N ASN A 18 -15.17 14.52 52.59
CA ASN A 18 -14.98 15.75 53.37
C ASN A 18 -13.71 15.72 54.27
N ASN A 19 -12.80 14.76 54.07
CA ASN A 19 -11.54 14.61 54.82
C ASN A 19 -11.70 14.49 56.36
N VAL A 20 -12.82 13.96 56.84
CA VAL A 20 -13.11 13.76 58.28
C VAL A 20 -13.28 12.28 58.68
N ALA A 21 -13.00 11.35 57.75
CA ALA A 21 -13.03 9.91 58.02
C ALA A 21 -11.79 9.45 58.81
N SER A 22 -12.03 8.59 59.81
CA SER A 22 -11.01 7.89 60.59
C SER A 22 -10.21 6.87 59.75
N ALA A 23 -9.04 6.46 60.24
CA ALA A 23 -8.19 5.51 59.53
C ALA A 23 -8.86 4.13 59.30
N GLU A 24 -9.74 3.70 60.22
CA GLU A 24 -10.51 2.46 60.09
C GLU A 24 -11.58 2.57 58.99
N GLU A 25 -12.31 3.69 58.95
CA GLU A 25 -13.32 4.00 57.93
C GLU A 25 -12.71 4.08 56.52
N GLN A 26 -11.51 4.65 56.38
CA GLN A 26 -10.79 4.70 55.10
C GLN A 26 -10.40 3.29 54.61
N SER A 27 -10.02 2.41 55.53
CA SER A 27 -9.68 1.02 55.18
C SER A 27 -10.92 0.23 54.76
N GLU A 28 -12.06 0.43 55.43
CA GLU A 28 -13.32 -0.23 55.08
C GLU A 28 -13.84 0.23 53.71
N LEU A 29 -13.75 1.53 53.41
CA LEU A 29 -14.10 2.08 52.11
C LEU A 29 -13.24 1.50 50.98
N ARG A 30 -11.94 1.35 51.20
CA ARG A 30 -11.05 0.74 50.19
C ARG A 30 -11.45 -0.71 49.88
N ILE A 31 -11.73 -1.50 50.92
CA ILE A 31 -12.18 -2.90 50.76
C ILE A 31 -13.52 -2.95 50.00
N TRP A 32 -14.44 -2.02 50.31
CA TRP A 32 -15.72 -1.94 49.63
C TRP A 32 -15.59 -1.54 48.15
N LEU A 33 -14.72 -0.58 47.82
CA LEU A 33 -14.44 -0.16 46.44
C LEU A 33 -13.80 -1.27 45.59
N ASP A 34 -12.90 -2.05 46.18
CA ASP A 34 -12.21 -3.14 45.49
C ASP A 34 -13.08 -4.40 45.32
N ALA A 35 -14.20 -4.50 46.04
CA ALA A 35 -15.08 -5.66 45.98
C ALA A 35 -15.95 -5.72 44.71
N ASN A 36 -16.25 -4.58 44.07
CA ASN A 36 -17.15 -4.54 42.90
C ASN A 36 -17.00 -3.24 42.08
N ASP A 37 -16.87 -3.33 40.76
CA ASP A 37 -16.80 -2.17 39.87
C ASP A 37 -18.02 -1.24 39.96
N LYS A 38 -19.20 -1.77 40.33
CA LYS A 38 -20.41 -0.96 40.59
C LYS A 38 -20.26 -0.03 41.80
N HIS A 39 -19.46 -0.42 42.80
CA HIS A 39 -19.18 0.42 43.97
C HIS A 39 -18.30 1.60 43.60
N ARG A 40 -17.33 1.40 42.69
CA ARG A 40 -16.49 2.45 42.15
C ARG A 40 -17.31 3.48 41.36
N LEU A 41 -18.24 3.02 40.51
CA LEU A 41 -19.15 3.90 39.79
C LEU A 41 -20.07 4.70 40.72
N LEU A 42 -20.58 4.07 41.78
CA LEU A 42 -21.42 4.74 42.78
C LEU A 42 -20.64 5.80 43.56
N TYR A 43 -19.39 5.50 43.95
CA TYR A 43 -18.51 6.44 44.64
C TYR A 43 -18.18 7.67 43.78
N GLU A 44 -17.82 7.47 42.51
CA GLU A 44 -17.57 8.58 41.58
C GLU A 44 -18.81 9.43 41.36
N HIS A 45 -20.00 8.82 41.25
CA HIS A 45 -21.25 9.57 41.14
C HIS A 45 -21.55 10.43 42.37
N ILE A 46 -21.24 9.94 43.58
CA ILE A 46 -21.40 10.69 44.82
C ILE A 46 -20.36 11.81 44.91
N LYS A 47 -19.11 11.56 44.52
CA LYS A 47 -18.01 12.54 44.51
C LYS A 47 -18.33 13.74 43.63
N VAL A 48 -18.72 13.51 42.37
CA VAL A 48 -19.10 14.59 41.42
C VAL A 48 -20.27 15.43 41.94
N ARG A 49 -21.20 14.79 42.66
CA ARG A 49 -22.37 15.46 43.23
C ARG A 49 -22.08 16.21 44.54
N ASN A 50 -21.05 15.79 45.29
CA ASN A 50 -20.62 16.43 46.53
C ASN A 50 -19.81 17.72 46.28
N GLU A 51 -19.29 17.93 45.07
CA GLU A 51 -18.56 19.14 44.66
C GLU A 51 -19.48 20.36 44.40
N HIS A 52 -20.81 20.20 44.41
CA HIS A 52 -21.78 21.29 44.28
C HIS A 52 -22.56 21.47 45.60
N ASP A 53 -22.08 22.40 46.43
CA ASP A 53 -22.50 22.83 47.78
C ASP A 53 -23.89 22.41 48.31
N VAL A 54 -23.92 21.85 49.54
CA VAL A 54 -24.71 22.27 50.72
C VAL A 54 -24.28 21.41 51.92
N VAL A 55 -24.04 22.00 53.09
CA VAL A 55 -23.89 21.27 54.38
C VAL A 55 -25.22 20.57 54.71
N ILE A 56 -25.29 19.26 54.46
CA ILE A 56 -26.44 18.42 54.80
C ILE A 56 -26.20 17.79 56.17
N THR A 57 -27.15 17.95 57.09
CA THR A 57 -27.09 17.36 58.44
C THR A 57 -27.41 15.85 58.37
N GLU A 58 -26.74 15.03 59.20
CA GLU A 58 -26.88 13.55 59.28
C GLU A 58 -28.35 13.08 59.23
N ASP A 59 -29.24 13.80 59.90
CA ASP A 59 -30.67 13.48 60.05
C ASP A 59 -31.48 13.58 58.74
N GLN A 60 -31.03 14.39 57.77
CA GLN A 60 -31.73 14.58 56.48
C GLN A 60 -31.43 13.46 55.47
N ILE A 61 -30.37 12.68 55.69
CA ILE A 61 -29.94 11.60 54.82
C ILE A 61 -30.72 10.32 55.14
N GLU A 62 -30.98 10.05 56.43
CA GLU A 62 -31.75 8.88 56.90
C GLU A 62 -33.22 8.92 56.43
N GLN A 63 -33.86 10.09 56.45
CA GLN A 63 -35.24 10.26 55.99
C GLN A 63 -35.42 10.09 54.48
N ARG A 64 -34.38 10.37 53.68
CA ARG A 64 -34.41 10.14 52.22
C ARG A 64 -34.20 8.66 51.86
N TRP A 65 -33.52 7.89 52.70
CA TRP A 65 -33.29 6.46 52.49
C TRP A 65 -34.53 5.59 52.76
N LEU A 66 -35.31 5.92 53.81
CA LEU A 66 -36.56 5.21 54.12
C LEU A 66 -37.61 5.30 53.00
N LYS A 67 -37.59 6.36 52.17
CA LYS A 67 -38.45 6.50 50.99
C LYS A 67 -38.02 5.64 49.80
N LEU A 68 -36.74 5.24 49.72
CA LEU A 68 -36.19 4.50 48.59
C LEU A 68 -36.35 2.97 48.76
N GLN A 69 -36.31 2.47 50.00
CA GLN A 69 -36.54 1.04 50.30
C GLN A 69 -38.03 0.65 50.16
N HIS A 70 -38.97 1.56 50.43
CA HIS A 70 -40.41 1.28 50.32
C HIS A 70 -40.95 1.21 48.88
N THR A 71 -40.16 1.63 47.88
CA THR A 71 -40.50 1.57 46.45
C THR A 71 -40.05 0.30 45.74
N LEU A 72 -39.30 -0.59 46.39
CA LEU A 72 -38.76 -1.82 45.78
C LEU A 72 -39.44 -3.12 46.24
N ASP A 73 -40.36 -3.08 47.20
CA ASP A 73 -41.03 -4.25 47.78
C ASP A 73 -42.55 -4.34 47.53
N LYS A 74 -43.02 -3.89 46.36
CA LYS A 74 -44.40 -4.17 45.91
C LYS A 74 -44.40 -5.01 44.64
N LYS A 75 -44.66 -6.31 44.80
CA LYS A 75 -45.13 -7.19 43.70
C LYS A 75 -46.66 -7.11 43.60
N PRO A 76 -47.24 -6.49 42.56
CA PRO A 76 -48.63 -6.75 42.23
C PRO A 76 -48.72 -8.04 41.39
N SER A 77 -49.40 -9.04 41.92
CA SER A 77 -49.90 -10.19 41.17
C SER A 77 -51.04 -9.71 40.26
N ILE A 78 -50.81 -9.68 38.95
CA ILE A 78 -51.84 -9.36 37.94
C ILE A 78 -51.89 -10.53 36.94
N GLY A 79 -53.09 -11.05 36.72
CA GLY A 79 -53.34 -12.35 36.09
C GLY A 79 -52.82 -12.50 34.65
N ILE A 80 -51.84 -13.40 34.50
CA ILE A 80 -51.17 -13.77 33.24
C ILE A 80 -52.13 -14.27 32.13
N LYS A 81 -53.33 -14.77 32.47
CA LYS A 81 -54.28 -15.30 31.47
C LYS A 81 -54.92 -14.23 30.56
N ARG A 82 -55.01 -12.96 30.96
CA ARG A 82 -55.59 -11.89 30.11
C ARG A 82 -54.57 -11.17 29.22
N TRP A 83 -53.29 -11.19 29.59
CA TRP A 83 -52.22 -10.57 28.80
C TRP A 83 -51.67 -11.47 27.70
N LEU A 84 -51.85 -12.79 27.80
CA LEU A 84 -51.50 -13.73 26.72
C LEU A 84 -52.24 -13.45 25.40
N GLN A 85 -53.43 -12.83 25.44
CA GLN A 85 -54.18 -12.46 24.24
C GLN A 85 -53.57 -11.26 23.50
N TYR A 86 -52.92 -10.35 24.23
CA TYR A 86 -52.19 -9.20 23.67
C TYR A 86 -50.71 -9.50 23.43
N ALA A 87 -50.19 -10.60 23.98
CA ALA A 87 -48.80 -11.00 23.81
C ALA A 87 -48.43 -11.15 22.34
N ALA A 88 -49.30 -11.72 21.49
CA ALA A 88 -49.03 -11.80 20.05
C ALA A 88 -48.96 -10.42 19.37
N ALA A 89 -49.78 -9.45 19.80
CA ALA A 89 -49.81 -8.11 19.21
C ALA A 89 -48.55 -7.27 19.53
N ILE A 90 -47.80 -7.63 20.57
CA ILE A 90 -46.56 -6.94 20.97
C ILE A 90 -45.33 -7.78 20.60
N ILE A 91 -45.37 -9.09 20.79
CA ILE A 91 -44.25 -9.99 20.50
C ILE A 91 -44.05 -10.12 19.00
N LEU A 92 -45.10 -10.14 18.17
CA LEU A 92 -44.93 -10.24 16.72
C LEU A 92 -44.19 -9.02 16.14
N PRO A 93 -44.58 -7.76 16.41
CA PRO A 93 -43.81 -6.61 15.91
C PRO A 93 -42.43 -6.50 16.54
N ILE A 94 -42.22 -6.91 17.80
CA ILE A 94 -40.87 -6.94 18.40
C ILE A 94 -40.01 -8.05 17.78
N ALA A 95 -40.58 -9.22 17.49
CA ALA A 95 -39.86 -10.32 16.83
C ALA A 95 -39.60 -10.03 15.35
N VAL A 96 -40.51 -9.31 14.68
CA VAL A 96 -40.30 -8.80 13.32
C VAL A 96 -39.25 -7.69 13.36
N ALA A 97 -39.31 -6.75 14.30
CA ALA A 97 -38.30 -5.70 14.44
C ALA A 97 -36.93 -6.28 14.83
N ALA A 98 -36.88 -7.26 15.72
CA ALA A 98 -35.64 -7.97 16.09
C ALA A 98 -35.15 -8.88 14.95
N GLY A 99 -36.05 -9.48 14.18
CA GLY A 99 -35.71 -10.25 12.99
C GLY A 99 -35.17 -9.36 11.88
N VAL A 100 -35.80 -8.21 11.64
CA VAL A 100 -35.31 -7.16 10.74
C VAL A 100 -33.98 -6.63 11.24
N PHE A 101 -33.84 -6.32 12.52
CA PHE A 101 -32.58 -5.86 13.11
C PHE A 101 -31.49 -6.91 12.98
N TYR A 102 -31.76 -8.19 13.26
CA TYR A 102 -30.80 -9.29 13.14
C TYR A 102 -30.44 -9.62 11.68
N LEU A 103 -31.38 -9.44 10.75
CA LEU A 103 -31.12 -9.56 9.32
C LEU A 103 -30.40 -8.32 8.76
N SER A 104 -30.63 -7.14 9.34
CA SER A 104 -29.93 -5.89 9.02
C SER A 104 -28.52 -5.83 9.60
N ASP A 105 -28.28 -6.44 10.78
CA ASP A 105 -26.95 -6.57 11.40
C ASP A 105 -26.05 -7.57 10.64
N LYS A 106 -26.66 -8.41 9.77
CA LYS A 106 -25.95 -9.25 8.79
C LYS A 106 -25.78 -8.61 7.42
N SER A 107 -26.24 -7.37 7.26
CA SER A 107 -25.83 -6.51 6.16
C SER A 107 -25.10 -5.32 6.76
N GLU A 108 -23.92 -5.58 7.33
CA GLU A 108 -22.79 -4.77 6.92
C GLU A 108 -22.72 -4.93 5.39
N THR A 109 -23.47 -4.10 4.68
CA THR A 109 -23.00 -3.60 3.41
C THR A 109 -21.70 -2.93 3.79
N LYS A 110 -20.61 -3.71 3.78
CA LYS A 110 -19.29 -3.17 3.54
C LYS A 110 -19.54 -2.31 2.31
N LEU A 111 -19.66 -1.00 2.49
CA LEU A 111 -19.49 -0.09 1.37
C LEU A 111 -18.17 -0.58 0.82
N GLU A 112 -18.21 -1.27 -0.31
CA GLU A 112 -17.04 -1.38 -1.15
C GLU A 112 -16.73 0.08 -1.42
N MET A 113 -15.82 0.63 -0.61
CA MET A 113 -15.18 1.88 -0.90
C MET A 113 -14.74 1.69 -2.35
N ALA A 114 -15.31 2.49 -3.25
CA ALA A 114 -14.95 2.45 -4.66
C ALA A 114 -13.44 2.27 -4.70
N HIS A 115 -12.98 1.17 -5.28
CA HIS A 115 -11.56 0.85 -5.32
C HIS A 115 -10.90 2.01 -6.06
N GLN A 116 -10.31 2.93 -5.29
CA GLN A 116 -9.79 4.16 -5.85
C GLN A 116 -8.49 3.80 -6.54
N ILE A 117 -8.45 4.00 -7.86
CA ILE A 117 -7.23 3.82 -8.63
C ILE A 117 -6.22 4.84 -8.14
N THR A 118 -5.17 4.36 -7.47
CA THR A 118 -4.08 5.20 -6.98
C THR A 118 -2.89 5.15 -7.94
N PRO A 119 -2.07 6.21 -7.97
CA PRO A 119 -0.77 6.14 -8.61
C PRO A 119 0.07 4.97 -8.08
N GLY A 120 1.00 4.51 -8.92
CA GLY A 120 1.97 3.51 -8.51
C GLY A 120 2.88 3.99 -7.36
N SER A 121 3.54 3.03 -6.71
CA SER A 121 4.34 3.26 -5.51
C SER A 121 5.68 2.50 -5.57
N ALA A 122 6.57 2.74 -4.62
CA ALA A 122 7.83 2.02 -4.57
C ALA A 122 7.66 0.64 -3.93
N LYS A 123 7.57 -0.41 -4.76
CA LYS A 123 7.39 -1.80 -4.29
C LYS A 123 8.12 -2.79 -5.18
N ALA A 124 8.67 -3.83 -4.59
CA ALA A 124 9.29 -4.93 -5.31
C ALA A 124 9.20 -6.25 -4.54
N VAL A 125 9.36 -7.37 -5.24
CA VAL A 125 9.55 -8.69 -4.64
C VAL A 125 10.94 -9.19 -5.01
N LEU A 126 11.77 -9.41 -4.01
CA LEU A 126 13.12 -9.94 -4.16
C LEU A 126 13.11 -11.45 -3.95
N HIS A 127 13.51 -12.18 -4.98
CA HIS A 127 13.76 -13.61 -4.96
C HIS A 127 15.25 -13.83 -4.72
N LEU A 128 15.60 -14.37 -3.55
CA LEU A 128 16.98 -14.68 -3.20
C LEU A 128 17.41 -16.03 -3.76
N SER A 129 18.73 -16.24 -3.90
CA SER A 129 19.30 -17.49 -4.40
C SER A 129 18.97 -18.72 -3.53
N ASN A 130 18.68 -18.52 -2.25
CA ASN A 130 18.26 -19.57 -1.31
C ASN A 130 16.76 -19.95 -1.48
N GLY A 131 16.02 -19.27 -2.37
CA GLY A 131 14.59 -19.47 -2.61
C GLY A 131 13.66 -18.63 -1.75
N GLU A 132 14.20 -17.80 -0.85
CA GLU A 132 13.42 -16.88 -0.02
C GLU A 132 12.84 -15.73 -0.84
N LEU A 133 11.64 -15.29 -0.45
CA LEU A 133 10.93 -14.17 -1.04
C LEU A 133 10.82 -13.04 -0.03
N LEU A 134 11.27 -11.86 -0.41
CA LEU A 134 11.22 -10.66 0.42
C LEU A 134 10.43 -9.58 -0.30
N GLU A 135 9.39 -9.06 0.34
CA GLU A 135 8.67 -7.89 -0.12
C GLU A 135 9.44 -6.64 0.30
N LEU A 136 9.75 -5.78 -0.67
CA LEU A 136 10.45 -4.52 -0.47
C LEU A 136 9.45 -3.38 -0.66
N ASP A 137 9.37 -2.48 0.31
CA ASP A 137 8.46 -1.34 0.32
C ASP A 137 9.09 -0.12 1.01
N ASP A 138 8.36 0.98 1.03
CA ASP A 138 8.80 2.24 1.62
C ASP A 138 8.61 2.31 3.15
N GLU A 139 7.90 1.34 3.73
CA GLU A 139 7.53 1.32 5.15
C GLU A 139 8.56 0.58 6.01
N ASN A 140 9.24 -0.42 5.44
CA ASN A 140 10.08 -1.34 6.20
C ASN A 140 11.55 -1.27 5.78
N LYS A 141 12.44 -1.09 6.77
CA LYS A 141 13.87 -1.26 6.56
C LYS A 141 14.24 -2.74 6.67
N LEU A 142 14.73 -3.32 5.59
CA LEU A 142 15.15 -4.72 5.54
C LEU A 142 16.66 -4.87 5.38
N PHE A 143 17.21 -5.89 6.02
CA PHE A 143 18.58 -6.33 5.86
C PHE A 143 18.55 -7.66 5.09
N ILE A 144 19.27 -7.71 3.98
CA ILE A 144 19.40 -8.91 3.17
C ILE A 144 20.64 -9.65 3.66
N GLU A 145 20.48 -10.89 4.08
CA GLU A 145 21.56 -11.73 4.58
C GLU A 145 21.93 -12.84 3.56
N ASP A 146 23.19 -13.25 3.53
CA ASP A 146 23.61 -14.46 2.80
C ASP A 146 23.30 -15.74 3.59
N GLU A 147 23.60 -16.90 3.00
CA GLU A 147 23.46 -18.22 3.63
C GLU A 147 24.29 -18.39 4.92
N HIS A 148 25.20 -17.46 5.21
CA HIS A 148 26.05 -17.43 6.39
C HIS A 148 25.64 -16.35 7.42
N GLY A 149 24.54 -15.63 7.17
CA GLY A 149 24.04 -14.56 8.04
C GLY A 149 24.79 -13.23 7.91
N ASN A 150 25.60 -13.04 6.86
CA ASN A 150 26.25 -11.75 6.60
C ASN A 150 25.30 -10.84 5.85
N VAL A 151 25.18 -9.58 6.30
CA VAL A 151 24.38 -8.57 5.62
C VAL A 151 25.03 -8.19 4.27
N ILE A 152 24.41 -8.64 3.18
CA ILE A 152 24.84 -8.41 1.80
C ILE A 152 24.16 -7.21 1.15
N GLY A 153 22.99 -6.81 1.68
CA GLY A 153 22.24 -5.67 1.18
C GLY A 153 21.41 -5.00 2.25
N VAL A 154 21.12 -3.72 2.03
CA VAL A 154 20.23 -2.93 2.88
C VAL A 154 19.17 -2.31 1.99
N ASP A 155 17.93 -2.53 2.36
CA ASP A 155 16.79 -1.87 1.76
C ASP A 155 16.39 -0.68 2.62
N SER A 156 16.41 0.52 2.03
CA SER A 156 15.97 1.73 2.71
C SER A 156 15.57 2.79 1.69
N THR A 157 14.49 3.51 1.96
CA THR A 157 14.01 4.63 1.13
C THR A 157 13.87 4.24 -0.34
N ASN A 158 13.09 3.19 -0.61
CA ASN A 158 12.73 2.74 -1.98
C ASN A 158 13.92 2.26 -2.80
N THR A 159 15.03 1.93 -2.13
CA THR A 159 16.29 1.58 -2.75
C THR A 159 16.92 0.39 -2.03
N LEU A 160 17.09 -0.70 -2.76
CA LEU A 160 17.92 -1.81 -2.32
C LEU A 160 19.38 -1.57 -2.71
N ARG A 161 20.30 -1.63 -1.75
CA ARG A 161 21.74 -1.43 -2.01
C ARG A 161 22.54 -2.64 -1.56
N TYR A 162 23.33 -3.21 -2.47
CA TYR A 162 24.27 -4.29 -2.16
C TYR A 162 25.66 -3.78 -1.76
N ASN A 163 26.31 -4.50 -0.85
CA ASN A 163 27.70 -4.28 -0.44
C ASN A 163 28.64 -5.20 -1.23
N ALA A 164 29.77 -4.66 -1.70
CA ALA A 164 30.72 -5.36 -2.59
C ALA A 164 31.55 -6.50 -1.94
N ASN A 165 31.23 -6.94 -0.72
CA ASN A 165 32.15 -7.75 0.11
C ASN A 165 31.64 -9.14 0.54
N ALA A 166 30.63 -9.71 -0.11
CA ALA A 166 30.04 -10.97 0.35
C ALA A 166 30.14 -12.10 -0.68
N SER A 167 30.94 -13.14 -0.41
CA SER A 167 31.04 -14.42 -1.16
C SER A 167 31.77 -14.40 -2.53
N MET A 168 32.62 -15.42 -2.72
CA MET A 168 33.37 -15.71 -3.97
C MET A 168 32.54 -16.45 -5.03
N GLN A 169 31.32 -16.88 -4.71
CA GLN A 169 30.47 -17.67 -5.61
C GLN A 169 29.34 -16.81 -6.17
N ALA A 170 29.09 -16.91 -7.48
CA ALA A 170 27.99 -16.22 -8.14
C ALA A 170 26.64 -16.83 -7.72
N SER A 171 26.03 -16.29 -6.67
CA SER A 171 24.60 -16.43 -6.41
C SER A 171 23.84 -15.38 -7.20
N TYR A 172 22.66 -15.75 -7.70
CA TYR A 172 21.80 -14.86 -8.47
C TYR A 172 20.54 -14.54 -7.68
N ASN A 173 20.17 -13.27 -7.68
CA ASN A 173 18.91 -12.79 -7.17
C ASN A 173 18.07 -12.24 -8.32
N THR A 174 16.76 -12.29 -8.18
CA THR A 174 15.81 -11.70 -9.12
C THR A 174 14.92 -10.72 -8.39
N ILE A 175 14.92 -9.46 -8.83
CA ILE A 175 13.96 -8.47 -8.35
C ILE A 175 12.81 -8.35 -9.35
N ASN A 176 11.58 -8.48 -8.86
CA ASN A 176 10.35 -8.42 -9.65
C ASN A 176 9.54 -7.20 -9.22
N ILE A 177 9.19 -6.35 -10.18
CA ILE A 177 8.37 -5.16 -9.94
C ILE A 177 6.94 -5.49 -10.39
N PRO A 178 5.97 -5.50 -9.47
CA PRO A 178 4.58 -5.72 -9.85
C PRO A 178 4.04 -4.54 -10.67
N ARG A 179 2.87 -4.75 -11.26
CA ARG A 179 2.08 -3.67 -11.83
C ARG A 179 1.72 -2.66 -10.72
N GLY A 180 1.70 -1.37 -11.05
CA GLY A 180 1.48 -0.31 -10.08
C GLY A 180 2.68 -0.01 -9.19
N ALA A 181 3.88 -0.44 -9.59
CA ALA A 181 5.08 -0.19 -8.81
C ALA A 181 6.30 0.19 -9.65
N GLU A 182 7.28 0.82 -9.01
CA GLU A 182 8.64 1.01 -9.54
C GLU A 182 9.64 0.80 -8.39
N TYR A 183 10.91 0.56 -8.70
CA TYR A 183 11.90 0.39 -7.63
C TYR A 183 13.31 0.77 -8.08
N GLN A 184 14.13 1.21 -7.12
CA GLN A 184 15.54 1.48 -7.36
C GLN A 184 16.42 0.39 -6.75
N LEU A 185 17.42 -0.05 -7.51
CA LEU A 185 18.42 -1.03 -7.11
C LEU A 185 19.82 -0.43 -7.32
N VAL A 186 20.69 -0.59 -6.33
CA VAL A 186 22.12 -0.31 -6.44
C VAL A 186 22.87 -1.64 -6.35
N LEU A 187 23.46 -2.03 -7.47
CA LEU A 187 24.22 -3.28 -7.62
C LEU A 187 25.55 -3.19 -6.86
N SER A 188 26.20 -4.34 -6.65
CA SER A 188 27.46 -4.44 -5.89
C SER A 188 28.65 -3.71 -6.51
N ASP A 189 28.60 -3.40 -7.81
CA ASP A 189 29.58 -2.56 -8.50
C ASP A 189 29.28 -1.05 -8.41
N GLY A 190 28.20 -0.67 -7.73
CA GLY A 190 27.74 0.72 -7.59
C GLY A 190 26.83 1.20 -8.72
N THR A 191 26.58 0.39 -9.75
CA THR A 191 25.62 0.71 -10.82
C THR A 191 24.23 0.87 -10.25
N LYS A 192 23.54 1.96 -10.63
CA LYS A 192 22.17 2.23 -10.22
C LYS A 192 21.21 1.83 -11.33
N VAL A 193 20.14 1.15 -10.95
CA VAL A 193 19.10 0.67 -11.85
C VAL A 193 17.76 1.12 -11.31
N TRP A 194 16.98 1.80 -12.13
CA TRP A 194 15.57 2.05 -11.87
C TRP A 194 14.79 1.05 -12.70
N LEU A 195 13.84 0.35 -12.08
CA LEU A 195 12.97 -0.60 -12.75
C LEU A 195 11.55 -0.06 -12.76
N ASN A 196 10.92 -0.07 -13.93
CA ASN A 196 9.54 0.37 -14.10
C ASN A 196 8.55 -0.77 -13.77
N SER A 197 7.26 -0.47 -13.77
CA SER A 197 6.19 -1.44 -13.51
C SER A 197 6.26 -2.66 -14.43
N GLU A 198 5.95 -3.84 -13.89
CA GLU A 198 6.00 -5.12 -14.63
C GLU A 198 7.38 -5.46 -15.21
N SER A 199 8.44 -5.04 -14.53
CA SER A 199 9.82 -5.36 -14.92
C SER A 199 10.46 -6.37 -13.98
N SER A 200 11.42 -7.12 -14.49
CA SER A 200 12.21 -8.08 -13.74
C SER A 200 13.68 -7.95 -14.11
N LEU A 201 14.55 -7.96 -13.11
CA LEU A 201 15.99 -7.99 -13.29
C LEU A 201 16.60 -9.14 -12.50
N THR A 202 17.28 -10.04 -13.20
CA THR A 202 18.10 -11.08 -12.59
C THR A 202 19.57 -10.68 -12.67
N TYR A 203 20.25 -10.69 -11.53
CA TYR A 203 21.62 -10.20 -11.41
C TYR A 203 22.39 -11.04 -10.38
N PRO A 204 23.71 -11.18 -10.56
CA PRO A 204 24.54 -11.82 -9.54
C PRO A 204 24.71 -10.87 -8.34
N VAL A 205 24.73 -11.42 -7.13
CA VAL A 205 25.01 -10.63 -5.91
C VAL A 205 26.37 -9.95 -6.04
N ASN A 206 27.35 -10.62 -6.63
CA ASN A 206 28.64 -10.04 -7.00
C ASN A 206 29.01 -10.40 -8.43
N PHE A 207 29.52 -9.41 -9.15
CA PHE A 207 30.07 -9.64 -10.48
C PHE A 207 31.45 -10.29 -10.37
N VAL A 208 31.52 -11.62 -10.50
CA VAL A 208 32.75 -12.41 -10.67
C VAL A 208 33.12 -12.52 -12.17
N GLY A 209 34.37 -12.87 -12.50
CA GLY A 209 34.82 -13.07 -13.90
C GLY A 209 35.07 -11.79 -14.72
N GLU A 210 34.91 -11.89 -16.04
CA GLU A 210 35.35 -10.88 -17.03
C GLU A 210 34.26 -9.87 -17.43
N SER A 211 32.99 -10.10 -17.06
CA SER A 211 31.86 -9.22 -17.40
C SER A 211 30.91 -9.02 -16.22
N ARG A 212 30.13 -7.93 -16.26
CA ARG A 212 29.05 -7.63 -15.33
C ARG A 212 27.73 -7.84 -16.05
N GLU A 213 27.11 -9.00 -15.90
CA GLU A 213 25.94 -9.38 -16.70
C GLU A 213 24.66 -9.38 -15.87
N VAL A 214 23.60 -8.82 -16.45
CA VAL A 214 22.24 -8.84 -15.88
C VAL A 214 21.24 -9.25 -16.97
N LEU A 215 20.14 -9.89 -16.58
CA LEU A 215 19.05 -10.26 -17.47
C LEU A 215 17.82 -9.41 -17.14
N LEU A 216 17.30 -8.69 -18.14
CA LEU A 216 16.17 -7.79 -18.02
C LEU A 216 14.96 -8.31 -18.80
N THR A 217 13.79 -8.20 -18.19
CA THR A 217 12.48 -8.20 -18.86
C THR A 217 11.71 -6.96 -18.41
N GLY A 218 11.01 -6.29 -19.32
CA GLY A 218 10.33 -5.03 -19.02
C GLY A 218 11.19 -3.79 -19.29
N GLU A 219 11.06 -2.74 -18.50
CA GLU A 219 11.77 -1.48 -18.69
C GLU A 219 12.66 -1.10 -17.50
N ALA A 220 13.90 -0.75 -17.79
CA ALA A 220 14.84 -0.26 -16.78
C ALA A 220 15.76 0.82 -17.34
N PHE A 221 16.04 1.79 -16.48
CA PHE A 221 17.06 2.81 -16.70
C PHE A 221 18.34 2.43 -15.93
N PHE A 222 19.48 2.50 -16.60
CA PHE A 222 20.78 2.14 -16.04
C PHE A 222 21.69 3.37 -16.00
N ASP A 223 22.24 3.66 -14.82
CA ASP A 223 23.36 4.58 -14.60
C ASP A 223 24.57 3.72 -14.21
N VAL A 224 25.31 3.26 -15.23
CA VAL A 224 26.35 2.24 -15.08
C VAL A 224 27.65 2.84 -14.58
N THR A 225 28.18 2.27 -13.49
CA THR A 225 29.48 2.67 -12.97
C THR A 225 30.58 2.34 -13.97
N THR A 226 31.43 3.34 -14.25
CA THR A 226 32.51 3.21 -15.24
C THR A 226 33.54 2.16 -14.81
N ASN A 227 33.73 1.14 -15.64
CA ASN A 227 34.80 0.16 -15.53
C ASN A 227 35.22 -0.29 -16.93
N ARG A 228 36.43 0.11 -17.35
CA ARG A 228 36.98 -0.18 -18.68
C ARG A 228 37.50 -1.60 -18.85
N GLU A 229 37.86 -2.25 -17.74
CA GLU A 229 38.40 -3.61 -17.74
C GLU A 229 37.27 -4.65 -17.76
N LYS A 230 36.12 -4.30 -17.17
CA LYS A 230 34.98 -5.21 -17.01
C LYS A 230 33.69 -4.61 -17.60
N PRO A 231 33.30 -4.97 -18.85
CA PRO A 231 32.09 -4.45 -19.48
C PRO A 231 30.83 -4.84 -18.69
N PHE A 232 29.82 -3.97 -18.73
CA PHE A 232 28.48 -4.24 -18.24
C PHE A 232 27.58 -4.64 -19.41
N ILE A 233 26.83 -5.73 -19.24
CA ILE A 233 26.02 -6.34 -20.30
C ILE A 233 24.60 -6.52 -19.79
N VAL A 234 23.65 -5.83 -20.41
CA VAL A 234 22.21 -6.05 -20.20
C VAL A 234 21.73 -7.01 -21.28
N LYS A 235 21.30 -8.20 -20.89
CA LYS A 235 20.68 -9.18 -21.79
C LYS A 235 19.17 -9.05 -21.72
N THR A 236 18.51 -9.06 -22.86
CA THR A 236 17.05 -9.23 -22.98
C THR A 236 16.77 -10.53 -23.73
N ASN A 237 15.49 -10.85 -23.93
CA ASN A 237 15.11 -11.97 -24.78
C ASN A 237 15.46 -11.77 -26.27
N LYS A 238 15.73 -10.52 -26.70
CA LYS A 238 15.93 -10.19 -28.13
C LYS A 238 17.36 -9.72 -28.42
N SER A 239 18.02 -9.04 -27.49
CA SER A 239 19.32 -8.42 -27.74
C SER A 239 20.24 -8.43 -26.51
N SER A 240 21.46 -7.94 -26.69
CA SER A 240 22.39 -7.67 -25.59
C SER A 240 23.01 -6.29 -25.75
N VAL A 241 22.96 -5.46 -24.71
CA VAL A 241 23.53 -4.12 -24.69
C VAL A 241 24.83 -4.14 -23.88
N LYS A 242 25.96 -3.89 -24.53
CA LYS A 242 27.30 -3.86 -23.92
C LYS A 242 27.79 -2.44 -23.73
N VAL A 243 28.23 -2.11 -22.52
CA VAL A 243 28.67 -0.77 -22.12
C VAL A 243 29.87 -0.83 -21.18
N PHE A 244 30.55 0.31 -20.99
CA PHE A 244 31.65 0.44 -20.03
C PHE A 244 31.39 1.47 -18.93
N GLY A 245 30.40 2.33 -19.07
CA GLY A 245 30.07 3.43 -18.14
C GLY A 245 29.22 4.46 -18.88
N THR A 246 27.89 4.36 -18.72
CA THR A 246 26.90 4.90 -19.65
C THR A 246 25.57 5.09 -18.93
N GLN A 247 24.80 6.11 -19.32
CA GLN A 247 23.40 6.27 -18.94
C GLN A 247 22.48 5.93 -20.11
N PHE A 248 21.59 4.95 -19.93
CA PHE A 248 20.69 4.48 -20.99
C PHE A 248 19.42 3.83 -20.44
N ASN A 249 18.37 3.80 -21.25
CA ASN A 249 17.12 3.09 -20.97
C ASN A 249 16.97 1.89 -21.89
N VAL A 250 16.46 0.77 -21.38
CA VAL A 250 16.04 -0.40 -22.17
C VAL A 250 14.59 -0.69 -21.86
N MET A 251 13.74 -0.78 -22.88
CA MET A 251 12.36 -1.26 -22.81
C MET A 251 12.23 -2.51 -23.67
N SER A 252 11.96 -3.64 -23.03
CA SER A 252 11.81 -4.97 -23.63
C SER A 252 10.67 -5.75 -22.94
N TYR A 253 9.46 -5.20 -23.01
CA TYR A 253 8.27 -5.94 -22.62
C TYR A 253 7.89 -6.98 -23.69
N ALA A 254 7.29 -8.10 -23.26
CA ALA A 254 6.91 -9.19 -24.15
C ALA A 254 5.67 -8.88 -25.00
N ASP A 255 4.77 -8.05 -24.47
CA ASP A 255 3.53 -7.59 -25.11
C ASP A 255 3.70 -6.34 -25.97
N GLU A 256 4.91 -5.76 -26.00
CA GLU A 256 5.26 -4.63 -26.87
C GLU A 256 5.82 -5.10 -28.22
N ALA A 257 5.46 -4.37 -29.28
CA ALA A 257 5.83 -4.71 -30.65
C ALA A 257 7.32 -4.41 -30.96
N ILE A 258 7.95 -3.53 -30.20
CA ILE A 258 9.30 -3.04 -30.43
C ILE A 258 10.06 -3.06 -29.10
N GLU A 259 11.28 -3.61 -29.11
CA GLU A 259 12.26 -3.36 -28.04
C GLU A 259 13.04 -2.09 -28.37
N GLN A 260 13.21 -1.22 -27.38
CA GLN A 260 13.84 0.08 -27.53
C GLN A 260 15.02 0.22 -26.57
N THR A 261 16.17 0.63 -27.09
CA THR A 261 17.34 1.01 -26.28
C THR A 261 17.71 2.45 -26.56
N THR A 262 17.58 3.32 -25.57
CA THR A 262 17.80 4.78 -25.71
C THR A 262 19.05 5.20 -24.96
N LEU A 263 20.00 5.83 -25.64
CA LEU A 263 21.26 6.27 -25.04
C LEU A 263 21.22 7.75 -24.65
N VAL A 264 21.42 8.04 -23.37
CA VAL A 264 21.52 9.41 -22.82
C VAL A 264 22.96 9.91 -22.86
N GLU A 265 23.89 9.18 -22.26
CA GLU A 265 25.30 9.57 -22.15
C GLU A 265 26.23 8.38 -22.32
N GLY A 266 27.38 8.58 -22.97
CA GLY A 266 28.40 7.56 -23.14
C GLY A 266 28.34 6.90 -24.51
N SER A 267 28.55 5.59 -24.55
CA SER A 267 28.47 4.81 -25.79
C SER A 267 28.04 3.38 -25.46
N ILE A 268 27.19 2.83 -26.31
CA ILE A 268 26.71 1.45 -26.16
C ILE A 268 26.85 0.70 -27.48
N ALA A 269 27.11 -0.59 -27.37
CA ALA A 269 27.04 -1.54 -28.47
C ALA A 269 25.81 -2.43 -28.25
N VAL A 270 24.88 -2.45 -29.20
CA VAL A 270 23.72 -3.34 -29.18
C VAL A 270 24.01 -4.52 -30.11
N LEU A 271 24.03 -5.72 -29.53
CA LEU A 271 24.20 -6.98 -30.25
C LEU A 271 22.84 -7.63 -30.49
N TYR A 272 22.52 -7.86 -31.76
CA TYR A 272 21.26 -8.46 -32.20
C TYR A 272 21.51 -9.31 -33.45
N ASN A 273 21.00 -10.54 -33.49
CA ASN A 273 21.22 -11.47 -34.62
C ASN A 273 22.69 -11.56 -35.09
N ASN A 274 23.64 -11.60 -34.13
CA ASN A 274 25.09 -11.57 -34.36
C ASN A 274 25.63 -10.29 -35.05
N GLN A 275 24.82 -9.24 -35.18
CA GLN A 275 25.24 -7.92 -35.65
C GLN A 275 25.41 -7.00 -34.44
N GLU A 276 26.57 -6.35 -34.36
CA GLU A 276 26.87 -5.35 -33.35
C GLU A 276 26.69 -3.96 -33.97
N VAL A 277 25.84 -3.13 -33.35
CA VAL A 277 25.57 -1.76 -33.80
C VAL A 277 25.90 -0.78 -32.68
N MET A 278 26.70 0.23 -33.00
CA MET A 278 27.04 1.30 -32.08
C MET A 278 25.92 2.35 -32.04
N VAL A 279 25.46 2.68 -30.84
CA VAL A 279 24.48 3.75 -30.61
C VAL A 279 25.19 4.91 -29.94
N LYS A 280 24.88 6.14 -30.37
CA LYS A 280 25.44 7.39 -29.83
C LYS A 280 24.43 8.11 -28.92
N PRO A 281 24.89 9.01 -28.03
CA PRO A 281 24.01 9.86 -27.24
C PRO A 281 22.94 10.55 -28.10
N GLY A 282 21.69 10.54 -27.63
CA GLY A 282 20.54 11.06 -28.37
C GLY A 282 19.97 10.09 -29.42
N GLN A 283 20.50 8.87 -29.53
CA GLN A 283 19.98 7.86 -30.45
C GLN A 283 19.25 6.74 -29.70
N GLN A 284 18.31 6.13 -30.41
CA GLN A 284 17.56 4.97 -29.99
C GLN A 284 17.71 3.83 -31.00
N ALA A 285 18.02 2.64 -30.50
CA ALA A 285 17.93 1.40 -31.26
C ALA A 285 16.57 0.74 -31.08
N ASN A 286 15.88 0.49 -32.19
CA ASN A 286 14.55 -0.10 -32.23
C ASN A 286 14.62 -1.47 -32.89
N ILE A 287 14.23 -2.51 -32.16
CA ILE A 287 14.24 -3.90 -32.63
C ILE A 287 12.81 -4.40 -32.69
N GLN A 288 12.34 -4.78 -33.87
CA GLN A 288 11.00 -5.33 -34.04
C GLN A 288 10.88 -6.70 -33.37
N SER A 289 9.77 -6.94 -32.65
CA SER A 289 9.47 -8.22 -32.01
C SER A 289 9.38 -9.39 -33.00
N SER A 290 9.13 -9.12 -34.29
CA SER A 290 9.17 -10.11 -35.37
C SER A 290 10.57 -10.66 -35.66
N GLY A 291 11.63 -10.06 -35.10
CA GLY A 291 13.00 -10.53 -35.29
C GLY A 291 13.63 -10.12 -36.63
N ALA A 292 12.96 -9.27 -37.42
CA ALA A 292 13.32 -9.02 -38.81
C ALA A 292 14.24 -7.81 -39.04
N GLU A 293 14.15 -6.77 -38.20
CA GLU A 293 14.81 -5.49 -38.48
C GLU A 293 15.17 -4.73 -37.20
N MET A 294 16.39 -4.15 -37.20
CA MET A 294 16.84 -3.14 -36.25
C MET A 294 16.99 -1.81 -36.99
N SER A 295 16.49 -0.72 -36.40
CA SER A 295 16.73 0.64 -36.89
C SER A 295 17.34 1.52 -35.80
N ILE A 296 18.09 2.54 -36.22
CA ILE A 296 18.66 3.57 -35.33
C ILE A 296 18.01 4.90 -35.72
N VAL A 297 17.46 5.61 -34.74
CA VAL A 297 16.81 6.91 -34.94
C VAL A 297 17.30 7.92 -33.90
N GLU A 298 17.31 9.20 -34.25
CA GLU A 298 17.55 10.28 -33.28
C GLU A 298 16.25 10.56 -32.52
N VAL A 299 16.37 10.78 -31.21
CA VAL A 299 15.22 11.01 -30.32
C VAL A 299 15.53 12.02 -29.24
N ASP A 300 14.49 12.67 -28.72
CA ASP A 300 14.57 13.28 -27.40
C ASP A 300 14.56 12.18 -26.33
N THR A 301 15.71 12.00 -25.68
CA THR A 301 15.88 10.97 -24.64
C THR A 301 14.96 11.15 -23.43
N GLN A 302 14.46 12.36 -23.18
CA GLN A 302 13.54 12.64 -22.07
C GLN A 302 12.22 11.88 -22.22
N LEU A 303 11.75 11.69 -23.46
CA LEU A 303 10.55 10.90 -23.76
C LEU A 303 10.60 9.46 -23.23
N TYR A 304 11.81 8.91 -23.09
CA TYR A 304 12.03 7.51 -22.71
C TYR A 304 12.63 7.36 -21.31
N THR A 305 12.94 8.46 -20.62
CA THR A 305 13.69 8.42 -19.34
C THR A 305 13.01 9.20 -18.22
N ASP A 306 12.14 10.17 -18.52
CA ASP A 306 11.46 11.02 -17.53
C ASP A 306 10.60 10.23 -16.52
N TRP A 307 10.23 9.00 -16.85
CA TRP A 307 9.46 8.15 -15.94
C TRP A 307 10.20 7.90 -14.62
N LYS A 308 11.54 7.76 -14.65
CA LYS A 308 12.36 7.58 -13.44
C LYS A 308 12.38 8.83 -12.56
N ASP A 309 12.06 9.99 -13.13
CA ASP A 309 11.96 11.28 -12.47
C ASP A 309 10.50 11.61 -12.11
N GLY A 310 9.60 10.63 -12.19
CA GLY A 310 8.20 10.77 -11.78
C GLY A 310 7.33 11.50 -12.81
N VAL A 311 7.71 11.51 -14.09
CA VAL A 311 6.98 12.23 -15.15
C VAL A 311 6.59 11.30 -16.30
N PHE A 312 5.31 11.34 -16.67
CA PHE A 312 4.86 10.88 -17.98
C PHE A 312 5.10 11.98 -18.99
N ARG A 313 5.76 11.66 -20.10
CA ARG A 313 5.93 12.54 -21.25
C ARG A 313 5.53 11.80 -22.51
N PHE A 314 4.66 12.42 -23.30
CA PHE A 314 4.14 11.90 -24.55
C PHE A 314 4.35 12.96 -25.62
N GLU A 315 4.81 12.54 -26.79
CA GLU A 315 4.96 13.38 -27.96
C GLU A 315 4.49 12.59 -29.17
N GLU A 316 3.36 13.02 -29.75
CA GLU A 316 2.70 12.37 -30.89
C GLU A 316 2.53 10.84 -30.70
N MET A 317 2.28 10.42 -29.47
CA MET A 317 2.17 9.01 -29.10
C MET A 317 0.73 8.55 -29.28
N THR A 318 0.52 7.34 -29.80
CA THR A 318 -0.83 6.81 -29.98
C THR A 318 -1.49 6.56 -28.62
N LEU A 319 -2.81 6.71 -28.53
CA LEU A 319 -3.57 6.47 -27.31
C LEU A 319 -3.42 5.01 -26.86
N LYS A 320 -3.17 4.07 -27.77
CA LYS A 320 -2.80 2.69 -27.42
C LYS A 320 -1.50 2.62 -26.62
N GLU A 321 -0.44 3.28 -27.07
CA GLU A 321 0.86 3.29 -26.38
C GLU A 321 0.76 4.03 -25.03
N VAL A 322 0.03 5.14 -25.00
CA VAL A 322 -0.27 5.85 -23.74
C VAL A 322 -1.06 4.94 -22.79
N ALA A 323 -2.08 4.24 -23.28
CA ALA A 323 -2.85 3.29 -22.49
C ALA A 323 -1.98 2.17 -21.94
N SER A 324 -1.05 1.59 -22.71
CA SER A 324 -0.07 0.60 -22.19
C SER A 324 0.78 1.17 -21.06
N LYS A 325 1.27 2.41 -21.16
CA LYS A 325 2.08 3.03 -20.09
C LYS A 325 1.26 3.31 -18.83
N LEU A 326 0.04 3.80 -19.00
CA LEU A 326 -0.87 4.10 -17.89
C LEU A 326 -1.39 2.82 -17.23
N SER A 327 -1.66 1.79 -18.03
CA SER A 327 -2.16 0.50 -17.55
C SER A 327 -1.18 -0.10 -16.55
N ARG A 328 0.12 -0.07 -16.86
CA ARG A 328 1.17 -0.61 -15.99
C ARG A 328 1.32 0.17 -14.70
N TRP A 329 1.29 1.51 -14.78
CA TRP A 329 1.55 2.36 -13.63
C TRP A 329 0.36 2.51 -12.67
N TYR A 330 -0.87 2.58 -13.19
CA TYR A 330 -2.07 2.71 -12.36
C TYR A 330 -2.74 1.37 -12.06
N ASN A 331 -2.21 0.27 -12.59
CA ASN A 331 -2.79 -1.07 -12.43
C ASN A 331 -4.24 -1.16 -12.96
N VAL A 332 -4.48 -0.65 -14.17
CA VAL A 332 -5.81 -0.58 -14.81
C VAL A 332 -5.81 -1.10 -16.24
N ASP A 333 -6.85 -1.81 -16.65
CA ASP A 333 -6.97 -2.40 -17.98
C ASP A 333 -7.73 -1.49 -18.93
N PHE A 334 -7.16 -1.23 -20.11
CA PHE A 334 -7.77 -0.41 -21.14
C PHE A 334 -8.46 -1.25 -22.21
N TYR A 335 -9.68 -0.87 -22.56
CA TYR A 335 -10.44 -1.43 -23.67
C TYR A 335 -10.85 -0.32 -24.63
N PHE A 336 -10.78 -0.62 -25.91
CA PHE A 336 -11.12 0.31 -26.98
C PHE A 336 -12.37 -0.18 -27.70
N ALA A 337 -13.41 0.65 -27.76
CA ALA A 337 -14.65 0.30 -28.43
C ALA A 337 -14.49 0.09 -29.95
N ASN A 338 -13.50 0.76 -30.56
CA ASN A 338 -13.14 0.60 -31.97
C ASN A 338 -11.62 0.83 -32.18
N GLU A 339 -11.11 0.42 -33.35
CA GLU A 339 -9.69 0.59 -33.71
C GLU A 339 -9.30 2.06 -33.91
N ASP A 340 -10.22 2.91 -34.38
CA ASP A 340 -9.95 4.32 -34.62
C ASP A 340 -9.50 5.07 -33.36
N MET A 341 -10.00 4.66 -32.18
CA MET A 341 -9.60 5.28 -30.91
C MET A 341 -8.14 5.00 -30.58
N LYS A 342 -7.60 3.84 -30.97
CA LYS A 342 -6.21 3.46 -30.65
C LYS A 342 -5.19 4.38 -31.31
N GLY A 343 -5.50 4.88 -32.50
CA GLY A 343 -4.62 5.73 -33.30
C GLY A 343 -4.68 7.22 -32.98
N ARG A 344 -5.48 7.65 -31.99
CA ARG A 344 -5.54 9.06 -31.56
C ARG A 344 -4.20 9.46 -30.95
N MET A 345 -3.66 10.60 -31.37
CA MET A 345 -2.35 11.07 -30.89
C MET A 345 -2.49 11.91 -29.63
N ILE A 346 -1.54 11.74 -28.72
CA ILE A 346 -1.46 12.46 -27.45
C ILE A 346 -0.07 13.08 -27.34
N THR A 347 -0.06 14.37 -27.02
CA THR A 347 1.15 15.12 -26.67
C THR A 347 0.91 15.84 -25.36
N GLY A 348 1.83 15.71 -24.42
CA GLY A 348 1.73 16.34 -23.11
C GLY A 348 2.68 15.74 -22.09
N ALA A 349 2.78 16.40 -20.94
CA ALA A 349 3.57 15.91 -19.82
C ALA A 349 2.81 16.08 -18.50
N MET A 350 2.96 15.13 -17.61
CA MET A 350 2.27 15.13 -16.32
C MET A 350 3.02 14.31 -15.28
N LYS A 351 2.87 14.65 -14.01
CA LYS A 351 3.47 13.87 -12.93
C LYS A 351 2.82 12.49 -12.86
N ARG A 352 3.62 11.44 -12.63
CA ARG A 352 3.16 10.07 -12.37
C ARG A 352 2.33 9.98 -11.08
N SER A 353 2.51 10.92 -10.17
CA SER A 353 1.73 11.05 -8.93
C SER A 353 0.38 11.79 -9.11
N THR A 354 -0.01 12.13 -10.35
CA THR A 354 -1.29 12.81 -10.61
C THR A 354 -2.45 11.88 -10.28
N ASP A 355 -3.53 12.42 -9.72
CA ASP A 355 -4.75 11.65 -9.53
C ASP A 355 -5.26 11.04 -10.85
N PHE A 356 -5.70 9.79 -10.80
CA PHE A 356 -6.05 9.04 -12.00
C PHE A 356 -7.24 9.63 -12.75
N GLU A 357 -8.28 10.10 -12.04
CA GLU A 357 -9.46 10.70 -12.67
C GLU A 357 -9.09 12.01 -13.37
N LEU A 358 -8.26 12.84 -12.71
CA LEU A 358 -7.73 14.05 -13.31
C LEU A 358 -6.93 13.72 -14.58
N LEU A 359 -6.05 12.72 -14.52
CA LEU A 359 -5.25 12.27 -15.67
C LEU A 359 -6.14 11.81 -16.83
N MET A 360 -7.13 10.96 -16.56
CA MET A 360 -8.09 10.49 -17.58
C MET A 360 -8.86 11.66 -18.19
N SER A 361 -9.28 12.65 -17.40
CA SER A 361 -10.00 13.82 -17.92
C SER A 361 -9.17 14.65 -18.91
N LEU A 362 -7.84 14.67 -18.75
CA LEU A 362 -6.91 15.36 -19.66
C LEU A 362 -6.69 14.53 -20.93
N VAL A 363 -6.53 13.21 -20.79
CA VAL A 363 -6.43 12.29 -21.91
C VAL A 363 -7.70 12.35 -22.77
N GLU A 364 -8.88 12.35 -22.15
CA GLU A 364 -10.18 12.45 -22.82
C GLU A 364 -10.28 13.71 -23.69
N LYS A 365 -9.84 14.86 -23.15
CA LYS A 365 -9.82 16.14 -23.86
C LYS A 365 -8.79 16.16 -24.98
N SER A 366 -7.59 15.63 -24.76
CA SER A 366 -6.51 15.64 -25.75
C SER A 366 -6.79 14.71 -26.93
N ALA A 367 -7.34 13.52 -26.67
CA ALA A 367 -7.58 12.52 -27.70
C ALA A 367 -8.96 12.63 -28.36
N GLU A 368 -9.82 13.55 -27.88
CA GLU A 368 -11.21 13.74 -28.32
C GLU A 368 -12.06 12.46 -28.24
N VAL A 369 -11.90 11.71 -27.14
CA VAL A 369 -12.61 10.45 -26.86
C VAL A 369 -13.59 10.62 -25.70
N GLU A 370 -14.39 9.61 -25.41
CA GLU A 370 -15.13 9.47 -24.14
C GLU A 370 -14.47 8.35 -23.33
N ILE A 371 -14.18 8.61 -22.04
CA ILE A 371 -13.60 7.61 -21.14
C ILE A 371 -14.62 7.25 -20.06
N VAL A 372 -14.88 5.94 -19.91
CA VAL A 372 -15.68 5.41 -18.82
C VAL A 372 -14.81 4.51 -17.95
N ILE A 373 -14.70 4.88 -16.68
CA ILE A 373 -13.93 4.16 -15.67
C ILE A 373 -14.89 3.31 -14.85
N ASN A 374 -14.58 2.03 -14.69
CA ASN A 374 -15.30 1.11 -13.83
C ASN A 374 -14.30 0.21 -13.11
N GLU A 375 -14.18 0.37 -11.79
CA GLU A 375 -13.16 -0.29 -10.97
C GLU A 375 -11.76 -0.12 -11.60
N ASN A 376 -11.07 -1.20 -11.95
CA ASN A 376 -9.77 -1.18 -12.62
C ASN A 376 -9.85 -1.24 -14.15
N THR A 377 -11.02 -0.99 -14.73
CA THR A 377 -11.24 -1.04 -16.17
C THR A 377 -11.53 0.35 -16.74
N VAL A 378 -10.87 0.68 -17.83
CA VAL A 378 -11.02 1.93 -18.58
C VAL A 378 -11.53 1.61 -19.97
N LEU A 379 -12.77 2.02 -20.28
CA LEU A 379 -13.34 1.90 -21.61
C LEU A 379 -13.22 3.21 -22.37
N VAL A 380 -12.51 3.18 -23.49
CA VAL A 380 -12.35 4.30 -24.42
C VAL A 380 -13.31 4.17 -25.58
N LYS A 381 -14.12 5.20 -25.82
CA LYS A 381 -15.14 5.26 -26.88
C LYS A 381 -14.97 6.51 -27.73
N GLY A 382 -15.52 6.50 -28.94
CA GLY A 382 -15.69 7.73 -29.72
C GLY A 382 -16.78 8.61 -29.11
N LYS A 383 -16.63 9.93 -29.25
CA LYS A 383 -17.66 10.91 -28.88
C LYS A 383 -18.87 10.86 -29.82
#